data_AF-A0A7S3XNV1-F1
#
_entry.id   AF-A0A7S3XNV1-F1
#
_cell.length_a   1.000
_cell.length_b   1.000
_cell.length_c   1.000
_cell.angle_alpha   90.00
_cell.angle_beta   90.00
_cell.angle_gamma   90.00
#
_symmetry.space_group_name_H-M   'P 1'
#
loop_
_entity.id
_entity.type
_entity.pdbx_description
1 polymer ?
#
loop_
_entity_poly.entity_id
_entity_poly.type
_entity_poly.pdbx_seq_one_letter_code
_entity_poly.pdbx_strand_id
1 'polypeptide(L)'
;GSVAASRRGTALHGEEAPPGPAAGLRYTEGERVAAERKMRDAAHRFNRREHGDDVHAIQDGPAMTPRVFRKVMNKTFHMGLSRGEGDALFGIFDADGGGDVDGAEFLSKFFRYNKEEHEREIREEKEAASRRASEAHLARERADRDHRRQLAAELSSFTRRDVASAAQKIRAAAAGYDRTKGGSLESFKGGVDMGPEDFREELKGTFDLKATWPELGLLFYMFDDDGGGTIERAEFLGLFFKLRRDDPDTVEALEILVALTEEELEPIRQAIRDCFTPTDAPAGEEEEEEAFPLVPAAAAAAAEG
;
A
#
# COMPACT_ATOMS: atom_id res chain seq x y z
N GLY A 1 -17.41 -5.96 26.76
CA GLY A 1 -17.80 -4.57 27.04
C GLY A 1 -18.23 -3.94 25.74
N SER A 2 -19.51 -3.61 25.60
CA SER A 2 -20.10 -3.07 24.36
C SER A 2 -19.77 -1.59 24.25
N VAL A 3 -19.02 -1.21 23.20
CA VAL A 3 -18.71 0.18 22.89
C VAL A 3 -19.79 0.72 21.96
N ALA A 4 -20.72 1.49 22.53
CA ALA A 4 -21.78 2.16 21.80
C ALA A 4 -21.19 3.24 20.89
N ALA A 5 -21.22 3.00 19.58
CA ALA A 5 -20.85 3.98 18.56
C ALA A 5 -21.88 5.13 18.54
N SER A 6 -21.50 6.26 19.15
CA SER A 6 -22.26 7.50 19.14
C SER A 6 -22.25 8.11 17.74
N ARG A 7 -23.28 7.81 16.94
CA ARG A 7 -23.56 8.46 15.67
C ARG A 7 -24.00 9.90 15.93
N ARG A 8 -23.06 10.85 15.85
CA ARG A 8 -23.43 12.27 15.75
C ARG A 8 -24.09 12.49 14.38
N GLY A 9 -25.41 12.59 14.38
CA GLY A 9 -26.14 13.08 13.21
C GLY A 9 -25.72 14.51 12.93
N THR A 10 -24.94 14.71 11.87
CA THR A 10 -24.77 16.00 11.23
C THR A 10 -26.14 16.40 10.70
N ALA A 11 -26.81 17.31 11.41
CA ALA A 11 -28.01 17.96 10.91
C ALA A 11 -27.62 18.69 9.62
N LEU A 12 -28.02 18.12 8.49
CA LEU A 12 -27.94 18.76 7.18
C LEU A 12 -28.61 20.13 7.33
N HIS A 13 -27.78 21.18 7.36
CA HIS A 13 -28.27 22.55 7.31
C HIS A 13 -29.13 22.63 6.06
N GLY A 14 -30.40 23.01 6.23
CA GLY A 14 -31.32 23.20 5.12
C GLY A 14 -30.63 24.11 4.11
N GLU A 15 -30.46 23.60 2.89
CA GLU A 15 -29.98 24.36 1.75
C GLU A 15 -30.98 25.50 1.52
N GLU A 16 -30.75 26.65 2.15
CA GLU A 16 -31.47 27.87 1.84
C GLU A 16 -31.25 28.12 0.34
N ALA A 17 -32.36 28.20 -0.40
CA ALA A 17 -32.33 28.51 -1.82
C ALA A 17 -31.44 29.75 -2.01
N PRO A 18 -30.43 29.71 -2.90
CA PRO A 18 -29.48 30.79 -3.04
C PRO A 18 -30.25 32.09 -3.31
N PRO A 19 -29.83 33.21 -2.70
CA PRO A 19 -30.49 34.49 -2.91
C PRO A 19 -30.62 34.76 -4.41
N GLY A 20 -31.83 35.13 -4.84
CA GLY A 20 -32.08 35.49 -6.23
C GLY A 20 -31.14 36.60 -6.70
N PRO A 21 -30.84 36.70 -8.00
CA PRO A 21 -29.88 37.67 -8.51
C PRO A 21 -30.27 39.09 -8.08
N ALA A 22 -29.29 39.86 -7.60
CA ALA A 22 -29.48 41.27 -7.26
C ALA A 22 -30.12 42.01 -8.44
N ALA A 23 -31.02 42.94 -8.13
CA ALA A 23 -31.84 43.63 -9.13
C ALA A 23 -30.97 44.28 -10.23
N GLY A 24 -30.96 43.67 -11.42
CA GLY A 24 -30.22 44.18 -12.59
C GLY A 24 -29.12 43.24 -13.13
N LEU A 25 -28.71 42.21 -12.39
CA LEU A 25 -27.80 41.18 -12.88
C LEU A 25 -28.57 40.14 -13.70
N ARG A 26 -28.07 39.82 -14.89
CA ARG A 26 -28.67 38.81 -15.77
C ARG A 26 -27.60 37.80 -16.17
N TYR A 27 -27.73 36.60 -15.62
CA TYR A 27 -26.88 35.47 -15.96
C TYR A 27 -27.69 34.17 -15.94
N THR A 28 -27.22 33.20 -16.69
CA THR A 28 -27.74 31.82 -16.70
C THR A 28 -27.03 30.97 -15.65
N GLU A 29 -27.62 29.85 -15.26
CA GLU A 29 -26.98 28.93 -14.31
C GLU A 29 -25.65 28.37 -14.84
N GLY A 30 -25.55 28.12 -16.15
CA GLY A 30 -24.30 27.72 -16.79
C GLY A 30 -23.20 28.77 -16.65
N GLU A 31 -23.53 30.07 -16.78
CA GLU A 31 -22.58 31.17 -16.56
C GLU A 31 -22.14 31.28 -15.10
N ARG A 32 -23.03 30.98 -14.14
CA ARG A 32 -22.69 30.93 -12.72
C ARG A 32 -21.68 29.83 -12.43
N VAL A 33 -21.97 28.61 -12.87
CA VAL A 33 -21.08 27.45 -12.70
C VAL A 33 -19.73 27.69 -13.39
N ALA A 34 -19.73 28.23 -14.62
CA ALA A 34 -18.50 28.56 -15.34
C ALA A 34 -17.67 29.64 -14.62
N ALA A 35 -18.31 30.67 -14.08
CA ALA A 35 -17.64 31.72 -13.32
C ALA A 35 -17.02 31.19 -12.01
N GLU A 36 -17.76 30.37 -11.26
CA GLU A 36 -17.26 29.76 -10.03
C GLU A 36 -16.08 28.83 -10.31
N ARG A 37 -16.16 27.98 -11.36
CA ARG A 37 -15.05 27.13 -11.79
C ARG A 37 -13.80 27.93 -12.13
N LYS A 38 -13.95 29.03 -12.88
CA LYS A 38 -12.84 29.95 -13.20
C LYS A 38 -12.26 30.58 -11.93
N MET A 39 -13.10 30.94 -10.96
CA MET A 39 -12.65 31.52 -9.69
C MET A 39 -11.87 30.52 -8.85
N ARG A 40 -12.33 29.27 -8.76
CA ARG A 40 -11.63 28.19 -8.07
C ARG A 40 -10.28 27.89 -8.72
N ASP A 41 -10.21 27.85 -10.05
CA ASP A 41 -8.95 27.67 -10.79
C ASP A 41 -7.98 28.86 -10.56
N ALA A 42 -8.48 30.10 -10.61
CA ALA A 42 -7.68 31.28 -10.30
C ALA A 42 -7.18 31.29 -8.84
N ALA A 43 -8.04 30.87 -7.90
CA ALA A 43 -7.70 30.75 -6.50
C ALA A 43 -6.66 29.65 -6.27
N HIS A 44 -6.78 28.49 -6.92
CA HIS A 44 -5.80 27.39 -6.84
C HIS A 44 -4.42 27.81 -7.34
N ARG A 45 -4.35 28.54 -8.46
CA ARG A 45 -3.09 29.03 -9.04
C ARG A 45 -2.50 30.24 -8.32
N PHE A 46 -3.23 30.84 -7.39
CA PHE A 46 -2.77 32.05 -6.71
C PHE A 46 -1.51 31.78 -5.88
N ASN A 47 -0.43 32.47 -6.25
CA ASN A 47 0.81 32.47 -5.49
C ASN A 47 1.03 33.85 -4.86
N ARG A 48 1.02 33.91 -3.52
CA ARG A 48 1.19 35.15 -2.75
C ARG A 48 2.48 35.91 -3.10
N ARG A 49 3.54 35.23 -3.50
CA ARG A 49 4.82 35.88 -3.86
C ARG A 49 4.76 36.57 -5.21
N GLU A 50 3.99 36.03 -6.14
CA GLU A 50 3.90 36.52 -7.53
C GLU A 50 2.75 37.52 -7.70
N HIS A 51 1.65 37.32 -6.96
CA HIS A 51 0.39 38.06 -7.13
C HIS A 51 0.08 38.97 -5.92
N GLY A 52 1.03 39.10 -4.98
CA GLY A 52 0.84 39.88 -3.76
C GLY A 52 0.51 41.34 -4.03
N ASP A 53 1.23 41.97 -4.96
CA ASP A 53 1.02 43.38 -5.33
C ASP A 53 -0.35 43.63 -5.95
N ASP A 54 -0.81 42.71 -6.80
CA ASP A 54 -2.12 42.83 -7.43
C ASP A 54 -3.27 42.64 -6.43
N VAL A 55 -3.11 41.72 -5.47
CA VAL A 55 -4.07 41.53 -4.38
C VAL A 55 -4.10 42.73 -3.44
N HIS A 56 -2.95 43.33 -3.12
CA HIS A 56 -2.88 44.56 -2.34
C HIS A 56 -3.59 45.72 -3.03
N ALA A 57 -3.46 45.85 -4.35
CA ALA A 57 -4.19 46.87 -5.11
C ALA A 57 -5.72 46.71 -5.05
N ILE A 58 -6.22 45.48 -4.90
CA ILE A 58 -7.66 45.21 -4.71
C ILE A 58 -8.08 45.51 -3.27
N GLN A 59 -7.23 45.16 -2.30
CA GLN A 59 -7.50 45.40 -0.87
C GLN A 59 -7.64 46.88 -0.52
N ASP A 60 -6.74 47.71 -1.05
CA ASP A 60 -6.68 49.15 -0.77
C ASP A 60 -7.57 49.97 -1.73
N GLY A 61 -8.20 49.30 -2.70
CA GLY A 61 -9.05 49.92 -3.72
C GLY A 61 -10.43 50.33 -3.21
N PRO A 62 -11.11 51.26 -3.89
CA PRO A 62 -12.51 51.57 -3.60
C PRO A 62 -13.41 50.38 -3.91
N ALA A 63 -14.58 50.32 -3.26
CA ALA A 63 -15.60 49.32 -3.55
C ALA A 63 -15.95 49.28 -5.05
N MET A 64 -16.07 48.07 -5.58
CA MET A 64 -16.14 47.83 -7.02
C MET A 64 -17.57 47.59 -7.47
N THR A 65 -18.05 48.38 -8.43
CA THR A 65 -19.28 48.05 -9.17
C THR A 65 -19.09 46.80 -10.04
N PRO A 66 -20.16 46.10 -10.46
CA PRO A 66 -20.05 44.86 -11.26
C PRO A 66 -19.15 44.98 -12.50
N ARG A 67 -19.21 46.13 -13.19
CA ARG A 67 -18.39 46.40 -14.38
C ARG A 67 -16.90 46.53 -14.02
N VAL A 68 -16.59 47.19 -12.90
CA VAL A 68 -15.20 47.36 -12.43
C VAL A 68 -14.67 46.03 -11.93
N PHE A 69 -15.43 45.32 -11.11
CA PHE A 69 -15.08 44.01 -10.58
C PHE A 69 -14.68 43.03 -11.69
N ARG A 70 -15.53 42.84 -12.72
CA ARG A 70 -15.22 41.97 -13.86
C ARG A 70 -13.93 42.38 -14.58
N LYS A 71 -13.70 43.69 -14.76
CA LYS A 71 -12.49 44.20 -15.41
C LYS A 71 -11.25 43.90 -14.58
N VAL A 72 -11.32 44.05 -13.26
CA VAL A 72 -10.24 43.71 -12.32
C VAL A 72 -9.98 42.21 -12.38
N MET A 73 -11.00 41.36 -12.28
CA MET A 73 -10.85 39.90 -12.36
C MET A 73 -10.17 39.44 -13.64
N ASN A 74 -10.57 39.99 -14.79
CA ASN A 74 -9.96 39.63 -16.08
C ASN A 74 -8.53 40.15 -16.24
N LYS A 75 -8.20 41.28 -15.60
CA LYS A 75 -6.87 41.88 -15.69
C LYS A 75 -5.88 41.21 -14.74
N THR A 76 -6.28 41.03 -13.48
CA THR A 76 -5.43 40.55 -12.38
C THR A 76 -5.30 39.04 -12.36
N PHE A 77 -6.40 38.32 -12.57
CA PHE A 77 -6.43 36.86 -12.47
C PHE A 77 -6.56 36.16 -13.83
N HIS A 78 -6.55 36.93 -14.93
CA HIS A 78 -6.60 36.41 -16.31
C HIS A 78 -7.78 35.45 -16.59
N MET A 79 -8.91 35.62 -15.89
CA MET A 79 -10.03 34.66 -15.89
C MET A 79 -10.87 34.64 -17.19
N GLY A 80 -10.80 35.68 -18.02
CA GLY A 80 -11.56 35.75 -19.28
C GLY A 80 -13.08 35.62 -19.09
N LEU A 81 -13.64 36.35 -18.12
CA LEU A 81 -15.07 36.34 -17.80
C LEU A 81 -15.90 37.06 -18.87
N SER A 82 -16.95 36.37 -19.33
CA SER A 82 -18.04 36.95 -20.10
C SER A 82 -18.83 37.97 -19.27
N ARG A 83 -19.77 38.67 -19.88
CA ARG A 83 -20.64 39.58 -19.12
C ARG A 83 -21.47 38.85 -18.08
N GLY A 84 -22.19 37.78 -18.48
CA GLY A 84 -23.02 37.02 -17.56
C GLY A 84 -22.20 36.28 -16.51
N GLU A 85 -21.03 35.73 -16.86
CA GLU A 85 -20.12 35.11 -15.88
C GLU A 85 -19.63 36.13 -14.83
N GLY A 86 -19.25 37.34 -15.27
CA GLY A 86 -18.83 38.41 -14.35
C GLY A 86 -19.96 38.90 -13.45
N ASP A 87 -21.17 39.01 -13.99
CA ASP A 87 -22.38 39.38 -13.23
C ASP A 87 -22.75 38.27 -12.23
N ALA A 88 -22.62 37.00 -12.61
CA ALA A 88 -22.85 35.85 -11.72
C ALA A 88 -21.83 35.78 -10.59
N LEU A 89 -20.55 35.96 -10.92
CA LEU A 89 -19.47 35.98 -9.95
C LEU A 89 -19.63 37.14 -8.97
N PHE A 90 -20.02 38.31 -9.46
CA PHE A 90 -20.29 39.46 -8.62
C PHE A 90 -21.36 39.14 -7.57
N GLY A 91 -22.50 38.56 -7.98
CA GLY A 91 -23.56 38.16 -7.06
C GLY A 91 -23.14 37.08 -6.05
N ILE A 92 -22.06 36.35 -6.31
CA ILE A 92 -21.47 35.43 -5.33
C ILE A 92 -20.69 36.22 -4.26
N PHE A 93 -19.98 37.29 -4.62
CA PHE A 93 -19.10 38.02 -3.70
C PHE A 93 -19.78 39.19 -2.96
N ASP A 94 -20.84 39.76 -3.54
CA ASP A 94 -21.71 40.78 -2.93
C ASP A 94 -22.63 40.12 -1.88
N ALA A 95 -22.07 39.85 -0.70
CA ALA A 95 -22.73 39.09 0.36
C ALA A 95 -23.78 39.91 1.11
N ASP A 96 -23.62 41.23 1.16
CA ASP A 96 -24.52 42.15 1.84
C ASP A 96 -25.63 42.69 0.91
N GLY A 97 -25.49 42.49 -0.42
CA GLY A 97 -26.44 42.97 -1.42
C GLY A 97 -26.37 44.48 -1.64
N GLY A 98 -25.23 45.10 -1.31
CA GLY A 98 -24.98 46.54 -1.44
C GLY A 98 -24.90 47.01 -2.90
N GLY A 99 -24.64 46.08 -3.83
CA GLY A 99 -24.44 46.39 -5.25
C GLY A 99 -23.02 46.83 -5.60
N ASP A 100 -22.11 46.76 -4.63
CA ASP A 100 -20.66 46.86 -4.76
C ASP A 100 -19.98 45.70 -4.00
N VAL A 101 -18.72 45.40 -4.35
CA VAL A 101 -17.89 44.41 -3.64
C VAL A 101 -16.66 45.12 -3.14
N ASP A 102 -16.44 45.11 -1.83
CA ASP A 102 -15.22 45.66 -1.26
C ASP A 102 -14.04 44.66 -1.35
N GLY A 103 -12.83 45.18 -1.20
CA GLY A 103 -11.62 44.35 -1.27
C GLY A 103 -11.55 43.30 -0.16
N ALA A 104 -12.10 43.58 1.03
CA ALA A 104 -12.07 42.65 2.16
C ALA A 104 -13.04 41.48 1.99
N GLU A 105 -14.24 41.73 1.46
CA GLU A 105 -15.23 40.72 1.08
C GLU A 105 -14.68 39.80 -0.01
N PHE A 106 -14.12 40.41 -1.07
CA PHE A 106 -13.47 39.67 -2.14
C PHE A 106 -12.37 38.77 -1.59
N LEU A 107 -11.40 39.33 -0.86
CA LEU A 107 -10.24 38.58 -0.39
C LEU A 107 -10.62 37.49 0.60
N SER A 108 -11.56 37.75 1.50
CA SER A 108 -12.02 36.76 2.48
C SER A 108 -12.60 35.52 1.79
N LYS A 109 -13.47 35.72 0.78
CA LYS A 109 -14.06 34.60 0.04
C LYS A 109 -13.08 33.98 -0.97
N PHE A 110 -12.20 34.76 -1.58
CA PHE A 110 -11.15 34.28 -2.47
C PHE A 110 -10.16 33.36 -1.73
N PHE A 111 -9.66 33.77 -0.56
CA PHE A 111 -8.76 32.94 0.24
C PHE A 111 -9.46 31.71 0.82
N ARG A 112 -10.78 31.78 1.06
CA ARG A 112 -11.56 30.58 1.38
C ARG A 112 -11.55 29.59 0.22
N TYR A 113 -11.78 30.03 -1.02
CA TYR A 113 -11.65 29.16 -2.19
C TYR A 113 -10.23 28.60 -2.32
N ASN A 114 -9.19 29.43 -2.20
CA ASN A 114 -7.80 28.95 -2.27
C ASN A 114 -7.52 27.84 -1.23
N LYS A 115 -7.98 28.03 0.01
CA LYS A 115 -7.85 27.03 1.07
C LYS A 115 -8.63 25.75 0.76
N GLU A 116 -9.89 25.85 0.34
CA GLU A 116 -10.72 24.68 -0.02
C GLU A 116 -10.11 23.87 -1.15
N GLU A 117 -9.60 24.52 -2.20
CA GLU A 117 -8.97 23.86 -3.34
C GLU A 117 -7.68 23.15 -2.93
N HIS A 118 -6.85 23.78 -2.09
CA HIS A 118 -5.62 23.16 -1.58
C HIS A 118 -5.92 21.98 -0.63
N GLU A 119 -6.92 22.10 0.23
CA GLU A 119 -7.38 21.00 1.08
C GLU A 119 -7.94 19.83 0.25
N ARG A 120 -8.62 20.12 -0.87
CA ARG A 120 -9.09 19.09 -1.81
C ARG A 120 -7.91 18.37 -2.47
N GLU A 121 -6.93 19.11 -2.98
CA GLU A 121 -5.73 18.53 -3.61
C GLU A 121 -4.95 17.63 -2.64
N ILE A 122 -4.69 18.10 -1.41
CA ILE A 122 -4.03 17.29 -0.38
C ILE A 122 -4.82 16.02 -0.07
N ARG A 123 -6.15 16.11 -0.01
CA ARG A 123 -7.02 14.96 0.25
C ARG A 123 -6.93 13.94 -0.88
N GLU A 124 -7.05 14.39 -2.12
CA GLU A 124 -6.95 13.54 -3.32
C GLU A 124 -5.57 12.86 -3.41
N GLU A 125 -4.49 13.60 -3.11
CA GLU A 125 -3.14 13.04 -3.07
C GLU A 125 -2.99 11.99 -1.97
N LYS A 126 -3.49 12.26 -0.77
CA LYS A 126 -3.45 11.31 0.36
C LYS A 126 -4.24 10.05 0.06
N GLU A 127 -5.44 10.17 -0.52
CA GLU A 127 -6.26 9.04 -0.93
C GLU A 127 -5.57 8.22 -2.03
N ALA A 128 -4.98 8.88 -3.03
CA ALA A 128 -4.21 8.20 -4.07
C ALA A 128 -2.98 7.48 -3.52
N ALA A 129 -2.25 8.10 -2.59
CA ALA A 129 -1.10 7.48 -1.91
C ALA A 129 -1.53 6.27 -1.06
N SER A 130 -2.64 6.39 -0.34
CA SER A 130 -3.20 5.29 0.44
C SER A 130 -3.62 4.11 -0.45
N ARG A 131 -4.28 4.38 -1.59
CA ARG A 131 -4.63 3.35 -2.58
C ARG A 131 -3.40 2.63 -3.11
N ARG A 132 -2.38 3.39 -3.57
CA ARG A 132 -1.12 2.80 -4.06
C ARG A 132 -0.40 1.97 -3.01
N ALA A 133 -0.39 2.42 -1.76
CA ALA A 133 0.21 1.67 -0.66
C ALA A 133 -0.51 0.35 -0.39
N SER A 134 -1.85 0.35 -0.43
CA SER A 134 -2.66 -0.86 -0.28
C SER A 134 -2.47 -1.82 -1.45
N GLU A 135 -2.48 -1.32 -2.69
CA GLU A 135 -2.24 -2.12 -3.89
C GLU A 135 -0.83 -2.75 -3.87
N ALA A 136 0.19 -1.98 -3.48
CA ALA A 136 1.56 -2.48 -3.36
C ALA A 136 1.70 -3.55 -2.26
N HIS A 137 0.98 -3.41 -1.15
CA HIS A 137 0.94 -4.41 -0.09
C HIS A 137 0.35 -5.72 -0.59
N LEU A 138 -0.84 -5.67 -1.20
CA LEU A 138 -1.50 -6.85 -1.77
C LEU A 138 -0.66 -7.51 -2.86
N ALA A 139 -0.01 -6.72 -3.72
CA ALA A 139 0.89 -7.24 -4.75
C ALA A 139 2.09 -7.97 -4.14
N ARG A 140 2.68 -7.42 -3.07
CA ARG A 140 3.78 -8.05 -2.34
C ARG A 140 3.34 -9.35 -1.68
N GLU A 141 2.20 -9.36 -0.99
CA GLU A 141 1.67 -10.58 -0.36
C GLU A 141 1.36 -11.69 -1.38
N ARG A 142 0.82 -11.31 -2.56
CA ARG A 142 0.59 -12.25 -3.67
C ARG A 142 1.93 -12.81 -4.19
N ALA A 143 2.93 -11.97 -4.41
CA ALA A 143 4.25 -12.39 -4.85
C ALA A 143 4.93 -13.32 -3.83
N ASP A 144 4.88 -12.97 -2.54
CA ASP A 144 5.45 -13.78 -1.45
C ASP A 144 4.74 -15.14 -1.36
N ARG A 145 3.41 -15.18 -1.53
CA ARG A 145 2.61 -16.42 -1.56
C ARG A 145 2.98 -17.31 -2.75
N ASP A 146 3.09 -16.73 -3.94
CA ASP A 146 3.45 -17.48 -5.15
C ASP A 146 4.88 -18.01 -5.08
N HIS A 147 5.81 -17.22 -4.53
CA HIS A 147 7.17 -17.64 -4.27
C HIS A 147 7.22 -18.81 -3.28
N ARG A 148 6.49 -18.74 -2.16
CA ARG A 148 6.38 -19.87 -1.21
C ARG A 148 5.81 -21.13 -1.85
N ARG A 149 4.80 -21.01 -2.72
CA ARG A 149 4.24 -22.15 -3.47
C ARG A 149 5.26 -22.78 -4.42
N GLN A 150 6.05 -21.96 -5.11
CA GLN A 150 7.13 -22.45 -5.97
C GLN A 150 8.19 -23.20 -5.16
N LEU A 151 8.64 -22.61 -4.04
CA LEU A 151 9.58 -23.27 -3.12
C LEU A 151 9.01 -24.61 -2.60
N ALA A 152 7.75 -24.65 -2.19
CA ALA A 152 7.08 -25.88 -1.75
C ALA A 152 7.12 -26.98 -2.81
N ALA A 153 6.83 -26.61 -4.07
CA ALA A 153 6.88 -27.54 -5.20
C ALA A 153 8.30 -28.06 -5.46
N GLU A 154 9.31 -27.20 -5.41
CA GLU A 154 10.70 -27.59 -5.60
C GLU A 154 11.22 -28.48 -4.45
N LEU A 155 10.95 -28.11 -3.20
CA LEU A 155 11.37 -28.84 -2.00
C LEU A 155 10.70 -30.21 -1.90
N SER A 156 9.46 -30.36 -2.36
CA SER A 156 8.74 -31.64 -2.34
C SER A 156 8.99 -32.54 -3.56
N SER A 157 9.82 -32.12 -4.51
CA SER A 157 10.07 -32.85 -5.78
C SER A 157 11.19 -33.91 -5.70
N PHE A 158 11.57 -34.35 -4.50
CA PHE A 158 12.70 -35.27 -4.29
C PHE A 158 12.37 -36.73 -4.61
N THR A 159 13.39 -37.45 -5.07
CA THR A 159 13.39 -38.89 -5.34
C THR A 159 14.18 -39.65 -4.28
N ARG A 160 14.10 -40.99 -4.26
CA ARG A 160 14.97 -41.82 -3.39
C ARG A 160 16.47 -41.54 -3.58
N ARG A 161 16.90 -41.18 -4.80
CA ARG A 161 18.31 -40.83 -5.06
C ARG A 161 18.71 -39.57 -4.31
N ASP A 162 17.82 -38.59 -4.24
CA ASP A 162 18.04 -37.34 -3.51
C ASP A 162 18.11 -37.62 -1.99
N VAL A 163 17.31 -38.55 -1.47
CA VAL A 163 17.39 -38.99 -0.06
C VAL A 163 18.75 -39.57 0.28
N ALA A 164 19.22 -40.54 -0.51
CA ALA A 164 20.54 -41.13 -0.31
C ALA A 164 21.65 -40.08 -0.44
N SER A 165 21.53 -39.16 -1.40
CA SER A 165 22.54 -38.11 -1.60
C SER A 165 22.56 -37.08 -0.47
N ALA A 166 21.39 -36.61 -0.01
CA ALA A 166 21.26 -35.69 1.11
C ALA A 166 21.85 -36.30 2.40
N ALA A 167 21.46 -37.55 2.72
CA ALA A 167 21.98 -38.29 3.86
C ALA A 167 23.50 -38.45 3.82
N GLN A 168 24.05 -38.80 2.65
CA GLN A 168 25.50 -38.93 2.47
C GLN A 168 26.22 -37.58 2.65
N LYS A 169 25.69 -36.50 2.05
CA LYS A 169 26.28 -35.16 2.12
C LYS A 169 26.30 -34.62 3.55
N ILE A 170 25.20 -34.74 4.28
CA ILE A 170 25.12 -34.24 5.66
C ILE A 170 26.00 -35.06 6.60
N ARG A 171 26.08 -36.39 6.44
CA ARG A 171 27.02 -37.24 7.18
C ARG A 171 28.48 -36.88 6.90
N ALA A 172 28.84 -36.70 5.62
CA ALA A 172 30.19 -36.30 5.24
C ALA A 172 30.57 -34.92 5.80
N ALA A 173 29.65 -33.96 5.76
CA ALA A 173 29.84 -32.64 6.35
C ALA A 173 30.00 -32.72 7.88
N ALA A 174 29.17 -33.52 8.58
CA ALA A 174 29.26 -33.71 10.02
C ALA A 174 30.57 -34.38 10.44
N ALA A 175 30.98 -35.45 9.75
CA ALA A 175 32.23 -36.16 10.01
C ALA A 175 33.46 -35.30 9.71
N GLY A 176 33.41 -34.51 8.63
CA GLY A 176 34.48 -33.58 8.23
C GLY A 176 34.54 -32.30 9.05
N TYR A 177 33.52 -32.00 9.85
CA TYR A 177 33.46 -30.77 10.63
C TYR A 177 34.54 -30.76 11.72
N ASP A 178 35.48 -29.82 11.59
CA ASP A 178 36.54 -29.55 12.55
C ASP A 178 36.35 -28.14 13.12
N ARG A 179 36.02 -28.06 14.41
CA ARG A 179 35.83 -26.79 15.12
C ARG A 179 37.07 -25.88 15.08
N THR A 180 38.26 -26.44 14.87
CA THR A 180 39.51 -25.68 14.81
C THR A 180 39.85 -25.15 13.42
N LYS A 181 39.26 -25.75 12.36
CA LYS A 181 39.52 -25.40 10.96
C LYS A 181 38.33 -24.79 10.23
N GLY A 182 37.12 -25.03 10.72
CA GLY A 182 35.86 -24.67 10.06
C GLY A 182 35.49 -23.21 10.23
N GLY A 183 34.70 -22.71 9.28
CA GLY A 183 34.07 -21.40 9.33
C GLY A 183 33.35 -21.18 10.66
N SER A 184 33.30 -19.92 11.07
CA SER A 184 32.69 -19.52 12.33
C SER A 184 31.22 -19.97 12.36
N LEU A 185 30.81 -20.82 13.32
CA LEU A 185 29.40 -21.16 13.54
C LEU A 185 28.57 -19.97 14.04
N GLU A 186 29.10 -18.76 14.01
CA GLU A 186 28.41 -17.55 14.45
C GLU A 186 27.16 -17.28 13.62
N SER A 187 27.13 -17.68 12.34
CA SER A 187 25.91 -17.59 11.53
C SER A 187 24.78 -18.51 12.00
N PHE A 188 25.12 -19.55 12.76
CA PHE A 188 24.16 -20.46 13.42
C PHE A 188 23.95 -20.13 14.91
N LYS A 189 24.54 -19.06 15.45
CA LYS A 189 24.37 -18.67 16.86
C LYS A 189 23.44 -17.46 16.99
N GLY A 190 22.21 -17.72 17.41
CA GLY A 190 21.19 -16.71 17.63
C GLY A 190 20.50 -16.20 16.36
N GLY A 191 19.42 -15.45 16.53
CA GLY A 191 18.68 -14.80 15.45
C GLY A 191 17.36 -15.47 15.07
N VAL A 192 16.73 -14.93 14.01
CA VAL A 192 15.43 -15.35 13.45
C VAL A 192 15.54 -16.72 12.77
N ASP A 193 14.49 -17.53 12.83
CA ASP A 193 14.42 -18.83 12.16
C ASP A 193 14.74 -18.72 10.67
N MET A 194 15.38 -19.75 10.12
CA MET A 194 15.88 -19.71 8.75
C MET A 194 14.88 -20.34 7.79
N GLY A 195 14.55 -19.64 6.71
CA GLY A 195 13.85 -20.25 5.59
C GLY A 195 14.77 -21.16 4.76
N PRO A 196 14.21 -21.90 3.78
CA PRO A 196 14.98 -22.80 2.91
C PRO A 196 16.16 -22.13 2.20
N GLU A 197 15.96 -20.93 1.64
CA GLU A 197 17.01 -20.18 0.95
C GLU A 197 18.20 -19.85 1.85
N ASP A 198 17.91 -19.30 3.02
CA ASP A 198 18.92 -18.94 4.02
C ASP A 198 19.66 -20.19 4.51
N PHE A 199 18.93 -21.25 4.84
CA PHE A 199 19.51 -22.50 5.29
C PHE A 199 20.45 -23.11 4.24
N ARG A 200 20.08 -23.05 2.96
CA ARG A 200 20.93 -23.54 1.86
C ARG A 200 22.23 -22.76 1.73
N GLU A 201 22.18 -21.43 1.77
CA GLU A 201 23.39 -20.61 1.69
C GLU A 201 24.26 -20.77 2.94
N GLU A 202 23.66 -20.96 4.12
CA GLU A 202 24.39 -21.25 5.35
C GLU A 202 25.08 -22.63 5.32
N LEU A 203 24.41 -23.66 4.79
CA LEU A 203 25.00 -24.99 4.59
C LEU A 203 26.21 -24.94 3.65
N LYS A 204 26.09 -24.18 2.57
CA LYS A 204 27.15 -23.99 1.58
C LYS A 204 28.30 -23.16 2.12
N GLY A 205 28.01 -22.06 2.83
CA GLY A 205 29.03 -21.16 3.38
C GLY A 205 29.81 -21.76 4.54
N THR A 206 29.12 -22.47 5.43
CA THR A 206 29.71 -22.96 6.68
C THR A 206 30.29 -24.37 6.56
N PHE A 207 29.65 -25.24 5.78
CA PHE A 207 30.03 -26.66 5.67
C PHE A 207 30.48 -27.09 4.27
N ASP A 208 30.56 -26.17 3.29
CA ASP A 208 30.77 -26.47 1.86
C ASP A 208 29.78 -27.53 1.33
N LEU A 209 28.59 -27.60 1.93
CA LEU A 209 27.56 -28.56 1.56
C LEU A 209 26.67 -27.96 0.46
N LYS A 210 26.81 -28.48 -0.76
CA LYS A 210 26.02 -28.06 -1.92
C LYS A 210 24.80 -28.98 -2.09
N ALA A 211 23.69 -28.56 -1.49
CA ALA A 211 22.39 -29.23 -1.64
C ALA A 211 21.64 -28.74 -2.89
N THR A 212 21.02 -29.66 -3.60
CA THR A 212 19.96 -29.35 -4.58
C THR A 212 18.67 -28.99 -3.83
N TRP A 213 17.70 -28.37 -4.50
CA TRP A 213 16.40 -28.06 -3.89
C TRP A 213 15.67 -29.29 -3.33
N PRO A 214 15.61 -30.42 -4.05
CA PRO A 214 14.97 -31.62 -3.51
C PRO A 214 15.72 -32.23 -2.31
N GLU A 215 17.06 -32.25 -2.35
CA GLU A 215 17.87 -32.67 -1.19
C GLU A 215 17.64 -31.75 0.02
N LEU A 216 17.53 -30.43 -0.22
CA LEU A 216 17.28 -29.46 0.82
C LEU A 216 15.92 -29.65 1.47
N GLY A 217 14.87 -29.98 0.71
CA GLY A 217 13.54 -30.27 1.25
C GLY A 217 13.56 -31.42 2.26
N LEU A 218 14.34 -32.45 1.99
CA LEU A 218 14.55 -33.57 2.91
C LEU A 218 15.32 -33.16 4.17
N LEU A 219 16.39 -32.38 4.01
CA LEU A 219 17.09 -31.83 5.17
C LEU A 219 16.13 -30.97 6.01
N PHE A 220 15.27 -30.20 5.36
CA PHE A 220 14.25 -29.40 6.04
C PHE A 220 13.32 -30.28 6.87
N TYR A 221 12.70 -31.30 6.27
CA TYR A 221 11.85 -32.25 6.98
C TYR A 221 12.55 -32.93 8.17
N MET A 222 13.86 -33.12 8.10
CA MET A 222 14.62 -33.72 9.20
C MET A 222 14.93 -32.77 10.36
N PHE A 223 15.05 -31.47 10.09
CA PHE A 223 15.51 -30.48 11.07
C PHE A 223 14.41 -29.51 11.52
N ASP A 224 13.29 -29.43 10.79
CA ASP A 224 12.08 -28.66 11.10
C ASP A 224 11.11 -29.54 11.89
N ASP A 225 11.33 -29.64 13.21
CA ASP A 225 10.55 -30.53 14.09
C ASP A 225 9.12 -30.01 14.35
N ASP A 226 8.91 -28.70 14.24
CA ASP A 226 7.59 -28.07 14.43
C ASP A 226 6.75 -27.96 13.15
N GLY A 227 7.37 -28.19 11.98
CA GLY A 227 6.70 -28.09 10.69
C GLY A 227 6.34 -26.66 10.30
N GLY A 228 7.03 -25.66 10.88
CA GLY A 228 6.77 -24.24 10.65
C GLY A 228 7.23 -23.74 9.28
N GLY A 229 7.98 -24.56 8.52
CA GLY A 229 8.62 -24.14 7.27
C GLY A 229 9.84 -23.27 7.51
N THR A 230 10.36 -23.26 8.75
CA THR A 230 11.61 -22.61 9.15
C THR A 230 12.39 -23.50 10.09
N ILE A 231 13.72 -23.41 10.08
CA ILE A 231 14.58 -24.18 11.01
C ILE A 231 15.14 -23.26 12.08
N GLU A 232 14.95 -23.62 13.34
CA GLU A 232 15.68 -23.01 14.45
C GLU A 232 17.15 -23.41 14.36
N ARG A 233 18.06 -22.43 14.30
CA ARG A 233 19.51 -22.67 14.18
C ARG A 233 20.06 -23.59 15.27
N ALA A 234 19.52 -23.49 16.48
CA ALA A 234 19.96 -24.29 17.63
C ALA A 234 19.59 -25.77 17.46
N GLU A 235 18.40 -26.07 16.95
CA GLU A 235 17.92 -27.43 16.69
C GLU A 235 18.77 -28.12 15.62
N PHE A 236 19.04 -27.41 14.53
CA PHE A 236 19.95 -27.89 13.48
C PHE A 236 21.33 -28.25 14.07
N LEU A 237 21.95 -27.35 14.82
CA LEU A 237 23.27 -27.63 15.42
C LEU A 237 23.22 -28.82 16.39
N GLY A 238 22.13 -28.96 17.16
CA GLY A 238 21.90 -30.08 18.05
C GLY A 238 21.94 -31.41 17.32
N LEU A 239 21.13 -31.55 16.27
CA LEU A 239 21.06 -32.77 15.45
C LEU A 239 22.34 -32.98 14.64
N PHE A 240 22.93 -31.93 14.07
CA PHE A 240 24.20 -32.00 13.34
C PHE A 240 25.36 -32.52 14.21
N PHE A 241 25.44 -32.10 15.48
CA PHE A 241 26.46 -32.62 16.39
C PHE A 241 26.17 -34.03 16.91
N LYS A 242 24.90 -34.47 16.95
CA LYS A 242 24.57 -35.88 17.17
C LYS A 242 25.05 -36.73 16.00
N LEU A 243 24.78 -36.30 14.76
CA LEU A 243 25.31 -36.96 13.54
C LEU A 243 26.83 -37.09 13.57
N ARG A 244 27.54 -36.03 13.96
CA ARG A 244 29.01 -36.04 14.06
C ARG A 244 29.56 -37.05 15.08
N ARG A 245 28.78 -37.40 16.10
CA ARG A 245 29.18 -38.36 17.14
C ARG A 245 28.76 -39.80 16.81
N ASP A 246 28.25 -40.02 15.60
CA ASP A 246 27.64 -41.29 15.19
C ASP A 246 26.57 -41.75 16.19
N ASP A 247 25.75 -40.79 16.65
CA ASP A 247 24.63 -41.08 17.55
C ASP A 247 23.69 -42.12 16.90
N PRO A 248 23.47 -43.28 17.53
CA PRO A 248 22.83 -44.43 16.89
C PRO A 248 21.41 -44.09 16.45
N ASP A 249 20.64 -43.37 17.26
CA ASP A 249 19.26 -43.00 16.96
C ASP A 249 19.19 -42.09 15.71
N THR A 250 20.11 -41.12 15.63
CA THR A 250 20.17 -40.19 14.49
C THR A 250 20.66 -40.88 13.21
N VAL A 251 21.60 -41.81 13.32
CA VAL A 251 22.10 -42.62 12.20
C VAL A 251 21.02 -43.58 11.71
N GLU A 252 20.31 -44.25 12.61
CA GLU A 252 19.20 -45.14 12.32
C GLU A 252 18.05 -44.40 11.63
N ALA A 253 17.67 -43.21 12.12
CA ALA A 253 16.64 -42.38 11.49
C ALA A 253 16.99 -42.04 10.03
N LEU A 254 18.26 -41.71 9.75
CA LEU A 254 18.74 -41.48 8.38
C LEU A 254 18.70 -42.76 7.52
N GLU A 255 19.02 -43.91 8.08
CA GLU A 255 18.99 -45.19 7.35
C GLU A 255 17.56 -45.62 7.04
N ILE A 256 16.63 -45.40 7.96
CA ILE A 256 15.20 -45.59 7.75
C ILE A 256 14.74 -44.72 6.58
N LEU A 257 15.05 -43.40 6.58
CA LEU A 257 14.70 -42.50 5.49
C LEU A 257 15.24 -42.97 4.12
N VAL A 258 16.50 -43.42 4.08
CA VAL A 258 17.12 -43.95 2.84
C VAL A 258 16.48 -45.26 2.39
N ALA A 259 15.98 -46.07 3.33
CA ALA A 259 15.33 -47.35 3.03
C ALA A 259 13.89 -47.18 2.49
N LEU A 260 13.24 -46.04 2.74
CA LEU A 260 11.86 -45.78 2.30
C LEU A 260 11.69 -45.97 0.78
N THR A 261 10.55 -46.55 0.42
CA THR A 261 10.06 -46.67 -0.94
C THR A 261 9.47 -45.34 -1.43
N GLU A 262 9.27 -45.19 -2.75
CA GLU A 262 8.67 -43.97 -3.32
C GLU A 262 7.25 -43.70 -2.79
N GLU A 263 6.48 -44.76 -2.44
CA GLU A 263 5.15 -44.64 -1.85
C GLU A 263 5.22 -44.13 -0.41
N GLU A 264 6.22 -44.57 0.36
CA GLU A 264 6.44 -44.13 1.75
C GLU A 264 7.03 -42.73 1.85
N LEU A 265 7.60 -42.20 0.76
CA LEU A 265 8.06 -40.81 0.69
C LEU A 265 6.93 -39.80 0.44
N GLU A 266 5.78 -40.23 -0.08
CA GLU A 266 4.69 -39.29 -0.41
C GLU A 266 4.12 -38.56 0.81
N PRO A 267 3.92 -39.19 1.99
CA PRO A 267 3.55 -38.46 3.21
C PRO A 267 4.55 -37.37 3.59
N ILE A 268 5.85 -37.59 3.37
CA ILE A 268 6.90 -36.60 3.64
C ILE A 268 6.81 -35.45 2.64
N ARG A 269 6.64 -35.74 1.35
CA ARG A 269 6.41 -34.71 0.33
C ARG A 269 5.18 -33.88 0.65
N GLN A 270 4.11 -34.52 1.10
CA GLN A 270 2.89 -33.83 1.50
C GLN A 270 3.10 -32.96 2.74
N ALA A 271 3.78 -33.46 3.77
CA ALA A 271 4.13 -32.67 4.95
C ALA A 271 4.92 -31.41 4.57
N ILE A 272 5.93 -31.52 3.71
CA ILE A 272 6.68 -30.36 3.22
C ILE A 272 5.76 -29.39 2.47
N ARG A 273 4.87 -29.87 1.59
CA ARG A 273 3.92 -28.99 0.90
C ARG A 273 3.06 -28.23 1.90
N ASP A 274 2.58 -28.92 2.92
CA ASP A 274 1.70 -28.36 3.95
C ASP A 274 2.41 -27.28 4.78
N CYS A 275 3.69 -27.46 5.14
CA CYS A 275 4.50 -26.45 5.85
C CYS A 275 4.61 -25.11 5.09
N PHE A 276 4.62 -25.16 3.75
CA PHE A 276 4.81 -23.97 2.91
C PHE A 276 3.51 -23.43 2.31
N THR A 277 2.39 -24.14 2.49
CA THR A 277 1.06 -23.61 2.17
C THR A 277 0.50 -22.86 3.38
N PRO A 278 0.11 -21.58 3.26
CA PRO A 278 -0.50 -20.87 4.37
C PRO A 278 -1.81 -21.57 4.77
N THR A 279 -1.82 -22.19 5.95
CA THR A 279 -2.99 -22.87 6.54
C THR A 279 -4.14 -21.88 6.83
N ASP A 280 -3.80 -20.60 7.00
CA ASP A 280 -4.72 -19.55 7.43
C ASP A 280 -5.03 -18.51 6.34
N ALA A 281 -4.97 -18.87 5.06
CA ALA A 281 -5.72 -18.06 4.10
C ALA A 281 -7.20 -18.20 4.49
N PRO A 282 -7.88 -17.15 5.00
CA PRO A 282 -9.28 -17.26 5.40
C PRO A 282 -10.05 -17.80 4.20
N ALA A 283 -10.56 -19.03 4.32
CA ALA A 283 -11.15 -19.82 3.24
C ALA A 283 -12.49 -19.25 2.72
N GLY A 284 -12.72 -17.96 2.87
CA GLY A 284 -14.03 -17.34 2.68
C GLY A 284 -14.02 -15.83 2.54
N GLU A 285 -12.88 -15.22 2.26
CA GLU A 285 -12.90 -14.03 1.41
C GLU A 285 -12.49 -14.53 0.02
N GLU A 286 -13.35 -15.34 -0.59
CA GLU A 286 -13.62 -15.07 -2.00
C GLU A 286 -13.86 -13.57 -2.02
N GLU A 287 -12.93 -12.82 -2.61
CA GLU A 287 -13.17 -11.46 -3.02
C GLU A 287 -14.44 -11.56 -3.88
N GLU A 288 -15.63 -11.54 -3.25
CA GLU A 288 -16.67 -10.68 -3.74
C GLU A 288 -15.89 -9.39 -3.96
N GLU A 289 -15.52 -9.15 -5.21
CA GLU A 289 -15.70 -7.85 -5.79
C GLU A 289 -17.15 -7.42 -5.47
N GLU A 290 -17.50 -7.20 -4.19
CA GLU A 290 -18.03 -5.93 -3.79
C GLU A 290 -17.01 -4.95 -4.35
N ALA A 291 -17.21 -4.65 -5.63
CA ALA A 291 -16.86 -3.39 -6.23
C ALA A 291 -17.35 -2.41 -5.19
N PHE A 292 -16.44 -2.00 -4.28
CA PHE A 292 -16.60 -0.82 -3.46
C PHE A 292 -17.17 0.16 -4.45
N PRO A 293 -18.46 0.54 -4.32
CA PRO A 293 -19.14 1.25 -5.38
C PRO A 293 -18.20 2.39 -5.66
N LEU A 294 -17.54 2.35 -6.83
CA LEU A 294 -16.64 3.40 -7.27
C LEU A 294 -17.48 4.61 -7.05
N VAL A 295 -17.16 5.40 -6.02
CA VAL A 295 -18.01 6.52 -5.62
C VAL A 295 -18.18 7.26 -6.92
N PRO A 296 -19.39 7.27 -7.49
CA PRO A 296 -19.48 7.44 -8.92
C PRO A 296 -18.85 8.77 -9.23
N ALA A 297 -17.81 8.75 -10.08
CA ALA A 297 -17.21 9.96 -10.64
C ALA A 297 -18.22 10.76 -11.50
N ALA A 298 -19.51 10.38 -11.46
CA ALA A 298 -20.66 10.98 -12.12
C ALA A 298 -21.15 12.29 -11.48
N ALA A 299 -20.39 12.94 -10.60
CA ALA A 299 -20.69 14.33 -10.19
C ALA A 299 -19.82 15.39 -10.89
N ALA A 300 -18.87 15.02 -11.76
CA ALA A 300 -17.99 15.99 -12.43
C ALA A 300 -18.27 16.21 -13.93
N ALA A 301 -19.15 15.42 -14.57
CA ALA A 301 -19.35 15.46 -16.03
C ALA A 301 -20.72 16.02 -16.49
N ALA A 302 -21.44 16.77 -15.65
CA ALA A 302 -22.71 17.41 -16.02
C ALA A 302 -22.58 18.89 -16.42
N ALA A 303 -21.40 19.36 -16.82
CA ALA A 303 -21.17 20.76 -17.21
C ALA A 303 -20.35 20.94 -18.51
N GLU A 304 -20.45 19.97 -19.44
CA GLU A 304 -20.15 20.19 -20.86
C GLU A 304 -21.46 20.04 -21.65
N GLY A 305 -22.23 21.12 -21.67
CA GLY A 305 -23.45 21.32 -22.44
C GLY A 305 -23.77 22.80 -22.47
#